data_AF-A0A4P2VZ68-F1
#
_entry.id   AF-A0A4P2VZ68-F1
#
_cell.length_a   1.000
_cell.length_b   1.000
_cell.length_c   1.000
_cell.angle_alpha   90.00
_cell.angle_beta   90.00
_cell.angle_gamma   90.00
#
_symmetry.space_group_name_H-M   'P 1'
#
loop_
_entity.id
_entity.type
_entity.pdbx_description
1 polymer ?
#
loop_
_entity_poly.entity_id
_entity_poly.type
_entity_poly.pdbx_seq_one_letter_code
_entity_poly.pdbx_strand_id
1 'polypeptide(L)'
;MSSSRSFEEIFSSLQNLIELRESEEGASVTLMPKCLCGKSDYFMPQAKDLEEELDESHEEQDDSEPIYIERSANKFRFAVCPACNPRLQCRLCEGTGHRVLKEVHVFETDDGEFEHSIENISPNTCACTHTERIVELLNQAEIPCKYMEADFQSFRFEHLNDFQRKKMNENIHKMESFCDSSAAIIKGGKASNHKYFMTLTGPVGSGKTLLATASLKNLIMNHNLTGRFVEFQFLLNQLKAEYEQKRSGFSILKHLIEVDILIIDEFGKGRNENEWQLEKLDDLINSRYNAKKITIITTNYLPQNFKYDEKEIPLTTHKPKSNYWSPSGKPDALTGNIPVNESFWTQTMLERVGARMYERILEVSEFIDFLNIPSYRKLMGKNFLDLYNK
;
A
#
# COMPACT_ATOMS: atom_id res chain seq x y z
N MET A 1 21.27 -23.14 38.23
CA MET A 1 21.21 -24.61 38.17
C MET A 1 19.81 -24.98 37.76
N SER A 2 19.68 -25.55 36.56
CA SER A 2 18.43 -25.85 35.87
C SER A 2 17.74 -27.05 36.51
N SER A 3 16.55 -26.84 37.07
CA SER A 3 15.62 -27.93 37.35
C SER A 3 14.87 -28.24 36.06
N SER A 4 15.34 -29.26 35.34
CA SER A 4 14.62 -29.90 34.24
C SER A 4 13.28 -30.43 34.77
N ARG A 5 12.18 -29.75 34.44
CA ARG A 5 10.84 -30.32 34.60
C ARG A 5 10.76 -31.55 33.71
N SER A 6 10.31 -32.68 34.26
CA SER A 6 10.20 -33.92 33.48
C SER A 6 9.12 -33.76 32.41
N PHE A 7 9.27 -34.48 31.30
CA PHE A 7 8.31 -34.46 30.20
C PHE A 7 6.89 -34.83 30.66
N GLU A 8 6.78 -35.70 31.67
CA GLU A 8 5.53 -36.11 32.31
C GLU A 8 4.84 -34.97 33.07
N GLU A 9 5.59 -34.07 33.72
CA GLU A 9 5.03 -32.91 34.41
C GLU A 9 4.48 -31.87 33.41
N ILE A 10 5.14 -31.71 32.26
CA ILE A 10 4.68 -30.82 31.19
C ILE A 10 3.43 -31.40 30.51
N PHE A 11 3.42 -32.71 30.25
CA PHE A 11 2.30 -33.40 29.63
C PHE A 11 1.06 -33.41 30.54
N SER A 12 1.24 -33.69 31.83
CA SER A 12 0.18 -33.58 32.84
C SER A 12 -0.36 -32.15 32.97
N SER A 13 0.51 -31.14 32.89
CA SER A 13 0.09 -29.74 32.93
C SER A 13 -0.73 -29.35 31.70
N LEU A 14 -0.39 -29.87 30.52
CA LEU A 14 -1.15 -29.64 29.28
C LEU A 14 -2.48 -30.39 29.27
N GLN A 15 -2.52 -31.65 29.75
CA GLN A 15 -3.77 -32.41 29.91
C GLN A 15 -4.71 -31.73 30.92
N ASN A 16 -4.19 -31.26 32.05
CA ASN A 16 -4.99 -30.51 33.01
C ASN A 16 -5.49 -29.19 32.43
N LEU A 17 -4.73 -28.51 31.56
CA LEU A 17 -5.20 -27.31 30.86
C LEU A 17 -6.28 -27.62 29.80
N ILE A 18 -6.23 -28.80 29.18
CA ILE A 18 -7.27 -29.28 28.24
C ILE A 18 -8.53 -29.66 29.01
N GLU A 19 -8.42 -30.42 30.10
CA GLU A 19 -9.56 -30.78 30.96
C GLU A 19 -10.18 -29.56 31.66
N LEU A 20 -9.37 -28.57 32.06
CA LEU A 20 -9.86 -27.28 32.55
C LEU A 20 -10.63 -26.52 31.46
N ARG A 21 -10.17 -26.59 30.20
CA ARG A 21 -10.89 -26.01 29.05
C ARG A 21 -12.20 -26.73 28.76
N GLU A 22 -12.22 -28.05 28.83
CA GLU A 22 -13.41 -28.88 28.61
C GLU A 22 -14.43 -28.75 29.75
N SER A 23 -13.97 -28.48 30.98
CA SER A 23 -14.85 -28.23 32.13
C SER A 23 -15.46 -26.81 32.16
N GLU A 24 -14.88 -25.86 31.41
CA GLU A 24 -15.45 -24.53 31.17
C GLU A 24 -16.49 -24.50 30.03
N GLU A 25 -16.65 -25.60 29.27
CA GLU A 25 -17.69 -25.76 28.23
C GLU A 25 -19.06 -26.17 28.80
N GLY A 26 -19.36 -25.73 30.02
CA GLY A 26 -20.72 -25.66 30.54
C GLY A 26 -21.47 -24.46 29.95
N ALA A 27 -22.18 -24.68 28.84
CA ALA A 27 -23.15 -23.76 28.25
C ALA A 27 -22.60 -22.37 27.83
N SER A 28 -21.70 -22.35 26.85
CA SER A 28 -21.55 -21.21 25.96
C SER A 28 -21.95 -21.68 24.56
N VAL A 29 -23.06 -21.15 24.05
CA VAL A 29 -23.38 -21.23 22.61
C VAL A 29 -22.13 -20.75 21.90
N THR A 30 -21.42 -21.65 21.20
CA THR A 30 -20.25 -21.30 20.39
C THR A 30 -20.75 -20.38 19.29
N LEU A 31 -20.75 -19.08 19.57
CA LEU A 31 -21.00 -18.03 18.59
C LEU A 31 -19.91 -18.20 17.55
N MET A 32 -20.25 -18.83 16.42
CA MET A 32 -19.37 -18.84 15.28
C MET A 32 -18.96 -17.38 15.02
N PRO A 33 -17.66 -17.09 14.89
CA PRO A 33 -17.20 -15.73 14.69
C PRO A 33 -17.90 -15.17 13.45
N LYS A 34 -18.56 -14.02 13.60
CA LYS A 34 -19.22 -13.37 12.47
C LYS A 34 -18.18 -12.94 11.44
N CYS A 35 -18.49 -13.12 10.16
CA CYS A 35 -17.65 -12.65 9.07
C CYS A 35 -17.46 -11.12 9.17
N LEU A 36 -16.21 -10.67 9.14
CA LEU A 36 -15.83 -9.25 9.20
C LEU A 36 -15.37 -8.69 7.85
N CYS A 37 -15.12 -9.56 6.85
CA CYS A 37 -14.69 -9.13 5.52
C CYS A 37 -15.86 -8.90 4.55
N GLY A 38 -17.11 -9.02 5.00
CA GLY A 38 -18.30 -8.71 4.19
C GLY A 38 -18.67 -9.73 3.12
N LYS A 39 -17.94 -10.85 3.01
CA LYS A 39 -18.34 -11.99 2.18
C LYS A 39 -19.49 -12.72 2.86
N SER A 40 -20.55 -12.98 2.10
CA SER A 40 -21.83 -13.56 2.56
C SER A 40 -21.69 -14.72 3.55
N ASP A 41 -22.63 -14.79 4.50
CA ASP A 41 -22.78 -15.86 5.49
C ASP A 41 -22.65 -17.25 4.85
N TYR A 42 -21.76 -18.07 5.41
CA TYR A 42 -21.53 -19.46 5.00
C TYR A 42 -22.84 -20.25 4.95
N PHE A 43 -23.24 -20.70 3.75
CA PHE A 43 -24.15 -21.84 3.60
C PHE A 43 -23.42 -23.09 4.11
N MET A 44 -23.97 -23.73 5.16
CA MET A 44 -23.60 -25.11 5.46
C MET A 44 -24.22 -26.03 4.40
N PRO A 45 -23.46 -26.95 3.77
CA PRO A 45 -24.09 -28.08 3.12
C PRO A 45 -24.61 -29.00 4.22
N GLN A 46 -25.90 -28.91 4.52
CA GLN A 46 -26.57 -29.98 5.25
C GLN A 46 -26.61 -31.20 4.33
N ALA A 47 -26.02 -32.29 4.80
CA ALA A 47 -26.10 -33.58 4.15
C ALA A 47 -27.57 -34.00 3.98
N LYS A 48 -28.01 -34.17 2.73
CA LYS A 48 -28.94 -35.22 2.27
C LYS A 48 -29.18 -35.11 0.76
N ASP A 49 -28.72 -36.14 0.07
CA ASP A 49 -29.22 -36.78 -1.16
C ASP A 49 -30.27 -36.02 -1.98
N LEU A 50 -29.94 -35.73 -3.25
CA LEU A 50 -30.67 -36.19 -4.45
C LEU A 50 -30.01 -35.65 -5.73
N GLU A 51 -30.06 -36.49 -6.75
CA GLU A 51 -29.37 -36.45 -8.04
C GLU A 51 -29.84 -35.33 -9.00
N GLU A 52 -28.96 -34.99 -9.95
CA GLU A 52 -29.21 -34.39 -11.28
C GLU A 52 -29.79 -32.96 -11.38
N GLU A 53 -28.95 -31.98 -11.76
CA GLU A 53 -28.83 -31.47 -13.15
C GLU A 53 -27.71 -30.41 -13.19
N LEU A 54 -26.78 -30.59 -14.13
CA LEU A 54 -25.68 -29.67 -14.43
C LEU A 54 -26.23 -28.51 -15.26
N ASP A 55 -26.27 -27.31 -14.69
CA ASP A 55 -26.34 -26.07 -15.46
C ASP A 55 -25.06 -25.28 -15.17
N GLU A 56 -24.14 -25.28 -16.14
CA GLU A 56 -22.90 -24.51 -16.13
C GLU A 56 -23.21 -23.02 -16.37
N SER A 57 -23.68 -22.32 -15.34
CA SER A 57 -23.43 -20.90 -15.20
C SER A 57 -22.30 -20.71 -14.19
N HIS A 58 -21.08 -20.52 -14.72
CA HIS A 58 -19.96 -19.99 -13.96
C HIS A 58 -20.32 -18.58 -13.47
N GLU A 59 -21.02 -18.49 -12.34
CA GLU A 59 -20.97 -17.31 -11.49
C GLU A 59 -19.54 -17.23 -10.97
N GLU A 60 -18.75 -16.28 -11.49
CA GLU A 60 -17.46 -15.90 -10.91
C GLU A 60 -17.70 -15.54 -9.44
N GLN A 61 -17.44 -16.50 -8.54
CA GLN A 61 -17.34 -16.23 -7.11
C GLN A 61 -16.29 -15.15 -6.94
N ASP A 62 -16.69 -14.04 -6.33
CA ASP A 62 -15.80 -12.92 -6.03
C ASP A 62 -14.74 -13.39 -5.00
N ASP A 63 -13.65 -13.97 -5.52
CA ASP A 63 -12.45 -14.49 -4.88
C ASP A 63 -11.61 -13.38 -4.20
N SER A 64 -12.27 -12.38 -3.61
CA SER A 64 -11.57 -11.36 -2.82
C SER A 64 -10.79 -12.04 -1.68
N GLU A 65 -9.68 -11.49 -1.19
CA GLU A 65 -8.98 -12.05 -0.02
C GLU A 65 -9.77 -11.76 1.27
N PRO A 66 -9.84 -12.66 2.28
CA PRO A 66 -10.59 -12.43 3.52
C PRO A 66 -9.89 -11.42 4.46
N ILE A 67 -9.66 -10.21 3.96
CA ILE A 67 -8.94 -9.12 4.63
C ILE A 67 -9.95 -8.05 5.05
N TYR A 68 -9.80 -7.52 6.25
CA TYR A 68 -10.60 -6.39 6.74
C TYR A 68 -9.70 -5.35 7.41
N ILE A 69 -10.26 -4.16 7.63
CA ILE A 69 -9.59 -3.08 8.36
C ILE A 69 -10.02 -3.15 9.82
N GLU A 70 -9.09 -3.53 10.69
CA GLU A 70 -9.31 -3.49 12.13
C GLU A 70 -9.20 -2.06 12.64
N ARG A 71 -10.27 -1.62 13.32
CA ARG A 71 -10.38 -0.28 13.91
C ARG A 71 -10.24 -0.40 15.43
N SER A 72 -9.08 -0.06 15.95
CA SER A 72 -8.84 0.09 17.40
C SER A 72 -8.77 1.57 17.77
N ALA A 73 -9.00 1.91 19.05
CA ALA A 73 -9.17 3.28 19.55
C ALA A 73 -8.15 4.31 19.01
N ASN A 74 -6.90 3.91 18.72
CA ASN A 74 -5.85 4.76 18.13
C ASN A 74 -5.06 4.11 16.99
N LYS A 75 -5.51 2.96 16.44
CA LYS A 75 -4.73 2.23 15.43
C LYS A 75 -5.65 1.60 14.39
N PHE A 76 -5.35 1.87 13.13
CA PHE A 76 -5.94 1.19 11.98
C PHE A 76 -4.89 0.23 11.42
N ARG A 77 -5.28 -1.01 11.11
CA ARG A 77 -4.41 -1.97 10.43
C ARG A 77 -5.23 -2.93 9.60
N PHE A 78 -4.61 -3.53 8.59
CA PHE A 78 -5.17 -4.67 7.90
C PHE A 78 -5.07 -5.91 8.78
N ALA A 79 -6.09 -6.77 8.75
CA ALA A 79 -6.14 -8.00 9.50
C ALA A 79 -6.87 -9.09 8.68
N VAL A 80 -6.54 -10.36 8.95
CA VAL A 80 -7.25 -11.51 8.36
C VAL A 80 -8.55 -11.72 9.13
N CYS A 81 -9.66 -11.87 8.42
CA CYS A 81 -10.97 -12.15 9.01
C CYS A 81 -10.89 -13.46 9.82
N PRO A 82 -11.22 -13.46 11.12
CA PRO A 82 -11.11 -14.66 11.95
C PRO A 82 -12.11 -15.75 11.55
N ALA A 83 -13.20 -15.41 10.85
CA ALA A 83 -14.21 -16.37 10.40
C ALA A 83 -13.86 -17.01 9.04
N CYS A 84 -13.23 -16.24 8.16
CA CYS A 84 -12.91 -16.66 6.79
C CYS A 84 -11.43 -17.00 6.62
N ASN A 85 -10.67 -17.12 7.70
CA ASN A 85 -9.23 -17.39 7.64
C ASN A 85 -9.01 -18.80 7.04
N PRO A 86 -8.35 -18.91 5.87
CA PRO A 86 -8.09 -20.20 5.22
C PRO A 86 -7.28 -21.18 6.09
N ARG A 87 -6.58 -20.69 7.12
CA ARG A 87 -5.86 -21.54 8.07
C ARG A 87 -6.76 -22.45 8.89
N LEU A 88 -7.99 -22.01 9.23
CA LEU A 88 -8.87 -22.76 10.12
C LEU A 88 -9.18 -24.19 9.64
N GLN A 89 -9.21 -24.39 8.32
CA GLN A 89 -9.51 -25.68 7.69
C GLN A 89 -8.31 -26.27 6.94
N CYS A 90 -7.10 -25.73 7.17
CA CYS A 90 -5.93 -26.17 6.43
C CYS A 90 -5.41 -27.52 6.93
N ARG A 91 -5.63 -28.58 6.15
CA ARG A 91 -5.14 -29.95 6.45
C ARG A 91 -3.63 -30.12 6.39
N LEU A 92 -2.89 -29.15 5.82
CA LEU A 92 -1.45 -29.23 5.65
C LEU A 92 -0.67 -28.71 6.86
N CYS A 93 -1.22 -27.72 7.56
CA CYS A 93 -0.59 -27.12 8.75
C CYS A 93 -1.46 -27.25 10.01
N GLU A 94 -2.65 -27.85 9.90
CA GLU A 94 -3.61 -28.02 11.00
C GLU A 94 -3.89 -26.69 11.73
N GLY A 95 -3.92 -25.59 10.96
CA GLY A 95 -4.13 -24.23 11.47
C GLY A 95 -2.91 -23.54 12.07
N THR A 96 -1.77 -24.23 12.24
CA THR A 96 -0.56 -23.66 12.86
C THR A 96 0.23 -22.75 11.91
N GLY A 97 0.03 -22.88 10.59
CA GLY A 97 0.83 -22.20 9.57
C GLY A 97 2.23 -22.80 9.35
N HIS A 98 2.63 -23.80 10.13
CA HIS A 98 3.90 -24.50 10.02
C HIS A 98 3.69 -25.99 9.72
N ARG A 99 4.63 -26.62 9.03
CA ARG A 99 4.58 -28.08 8.81
C ARG A 99 5.60 -28.73 9.71
N VAL A 100 5.16 -29.68 10.52
CA VAL A 100 6.08 -30.56 11.28
C VAL A 100 6.56 -31.67 10.33
N LEU A 101 7.86 -31.73 10.09
CA LEU A 101 8.52 -32.80 9.37
C LEU A 101 9.06 -33.81 10.39
N LYS A 102 8.71 -35.09 10.22
CA LYS A 102 9.30 -36.19 10.97
C LYS A 102 10.42 -36.78 10.14
N GLU A 103 11.66 -36.57 10.56
CA GLU A 103 12.83 -37.25 10.00
C GLU A 103 13.14 -38.48 10.85
N VAL A 104 13.11 -39.67 10.25
CA VAL A 104 13.46 -40.91 10.95
C VAL A 104 14.88 -41.28 10.54
N HIS A 105 15.79 -41.26 11.51
CA HIS A 105 17.16 -41.74 11.37
C HIS A 105 17.21 -43.19 11.82
N VAL A 106 17.58 -44.09 10.91
CA VAL A 106 17.80 -45.50 11.22
C VAL A 106 19.29 -45.71 11.44
N PHE A 107 19.65 -46.30 12.58
CA PHE A 107 21.02 -46.66 12.92
C PHE A 107 21.12 -48.18 13.03
N GLU A 108 22.05 -48.79 12.31
CA GLU A 108 22.40 -50.20 12.52
C GLU A 108 23.37 -50.31 13.70
N THR A 109 23.01 -51.15 14.69
CA THR A 109 23.87 -51.50 15.82
C THR A 109 24.06 -53.02 15.88
N ASP A 110 25.05 -53.49 16.63
CA ASP A 110 25.34 -54.92 16.78
C ASP A 110 24.14 -55.72 17.37
N ASP A 111 23.21 -55.02 18.04
CA ASP A 111 21.99 -55.58 18.65
C ASP A 111 20.72 -55.41 17.78
N GLY A 112 20.83 -54.82 16.58
CA GLY A 112 19.73 -54.62 15.64
C GLY A 112 19.60 -53.19 15.10
N GLU A 113 18.55 -52.95 14.29
CA GLU A 113 18.20 -51.62 13.77
C GLU A 113 17.50 -50.77 14.85
N PHE A 114 17.99 -49.55 15.06
CA PHE A 114 17.41 -48.57 15.98
C PHE A 114 16.87 -47.37 15.22
N GLU A 115 15.57 -47.09 15.33
CA GLU A 115 14.94 -45.92 14.73
C GLU A 115 14.90 -44.75 15.71
N HIS A 116 15.40 -43.59 15.30
CA HIS A 116 15.31 -42.33 16.04
C HIS A 116 14.55 -41.28 15.21
N SER A 117 13.38 -40.86 15.67
CA SER A 117 12.60 -39.82 15.01
C SER A 117 12.93 -38.43 15.57
N ILE A 118 13.33 -37.51 14.70
CA ILE A 118 13.50 -36.08 14.99
C ILE A 118 12.32 -35.32 14.36
N GLU A 119 11.64 -34.51 15.17
CA GLU A 119 10.60 -33.60 14.70
C GLU A 119 11.21 -32.23 14.38
N ASN A 120 11.27 -31.87 13.10
CA ASN A 120 11.75 -30.59 12.62
C ASN A 120 10.58 -29.72 12.14
N ILE A 121 10.50 -28.49 12.60
CA ILE A 121 9.50 -27.54 12.11
C ILE A 121 10.02 -26.93 10.81
N SER A 122 9.38 -27.25 9.70
CA SER A 122 9.63 -26.57 8.43
C SER A 122 8.72 -25.34 8.31
N PRO A 123 9.27 -24.12 8.13
CA PRO A 123 8.49 -22.97 7.73
C PRO A 123 7.98 -23.19 6.30
N ASN A 124 6.83 -23.87 6.18
CA ASN A 124 6.21 -24.10 4.87
C ASN A 124 5.33 -22.92 4.49
N THR A 125 5.51 -22.45 3.25
CA THR A 125 4.67 -21.43 2.63
C THR A 125 3.34 -22.00 2.14
N CYS A 126 2.58 -22.66 3.02
CA CYS A 126 1.28 -23.19 2.64
C CYS A 126 0.40 -22.07 2.07
N ALA A 127 -0.41 -22.37 1.06
CA ALA A 127 -1.34 -21.39 0.47
C ALA A 127 -2.25 -20.74 1.53
N CYS A 128 -2.56 -21.42 2.64
CA CYS A 128 -3.32 -20.83 3.75
C CYS A 128 -2.63 -19.64 4.45
N THR A 129 -1.31 -19.49 4.29
CA THR A 129 -0.52 -18.37 4.84
C THR A 129 -0.50 -17.16 3.90
N HIS A 130 -1.06 -17.30 2.69
CA HIS A 130 -1.06 -16.26 1.65
C HIS A 130 -1.70 -14.95 2.14
N THR A 131 -2.93 -15.03 2.65
CA THR A 131 -3.66 -13.86 3.15
C THR A 131 -2.90 -13.14 4.27
N GLU A 132 -2.26 -13.89 5.17
CA GLU A 132 -1.46 -13.29 6.24
C GLU A 132 -0.23 -12.55 5.71
N ARG A 133 0.46 -13.11 4.72
CA ARG A 133 1.57 -12.41 4.05
C ARG A 133 1.10 -11.11 3.40
N ILE A 134 -0.04 -11.13 2.70
CA ILE A 134 -0.61 -9.92 2.10
C ILE A 134 -0.90 -8.88 3.19
N VAL A 135 -1.52 -9.29 4.30
CA VAL A 135 -1.81 -8.41 5.43
C VAL A 135 -0.53 -7.82 6.03
N GLU A 136 0.53 -8.61 6.17
CA GLU A 136 1.84 -8.12 6.61
C GLU A 136 2.40 -7.07 5.65
N LEU A 137 2.39 -7.34 4.34
CA LEU A 137 2.87 -6.41 3.31
C LEU A 137 2.05 -5.11 3.28
N LEU A 138 0.72 -5.19 3.37
CA LEU A 138 -0.18 -4.04 3.42
C LEU A 138 0.07 -3.17 4.67
N ASN A 139 0.35 -3.80 5.82
CA ASN A 139 0.68 -3.08 7.05
C ASN A 139 2.08 -2.44 6.98
N GLN A 140 3.05 -3.10 6.34
CA GLN A 140 4.39 -2.53 6.09
C GLN A 140 4.35 -1.36 5.10
N ALA A 141 3.32 -1.28 4.26
CA ALA A 141 3.16 -0.19 3.32
C ALA A 141 2.87 1.17 3.95
N GLU A 142 2.50 1.23 5.24
CA GLU A 142 2.23 2.49 5.98
C GLU A 142 1.22 3.42 5.27
N ILE A 143 0.17 2.82 4.70
CA ILE A 143 -0.92 3.57 4.08
C ILE A 143 -1.66 4.38 5.17
N PRO A 144 -1.81 5.71 5.02
CA PRO A 144 -2.58 6.53 5.95
C PRO A 144 -4.02 6.03 6.08
N CYS A 145 -4.60 6.09 7.29
CA CYS A 145 -5.95 5.55 7.57
C CYS A 145 -7.02 6.03 6.58
N LYS A 146 -6.95 7.30 6.15
CA LYS A 146 -7.84 7.92 5.16
C LYS A 146 -7.81 7.25 3.77
N TYR A 147 -6.80 6.46 3.45
CA TYR A 147 -6.69 5.78 2.14
C TYR A 147 -6.73 4.25 2.26
N MET A 148 -6.99 3.68 3.44
CA MET A 148 -7.02 2.22 3.60
C MET A 148 -8.10 1.55 2.77
N GLU A 149 -9.21 2.24 2.52
CA GLU A 149 -10.31 1.79 1.67
C GLU A 149 -10.16 2.18 0.19
N ALA A 150 -9.01 2.73 -0.21
CA ALA A 150 -8.76 3.08 -1.60
C ALA A 150 -8.75 1.83 -2.49
N ASP A 151 -9.49 1.87 -3.58
CA ASP A 151 -9.56 0.84 -4.62
C ASP A 151 -9.85 1.50 -5.98
N PHE A 152 -9.52 0.86 -7.09
CA PHE A 152 -9.94 1.30 -8.43
C PHE A 152 -11.47 1.37 -8.55
N GLN A 153 -12.20 0.52 -7.82
CA GLN A 153 -13.67 0.57 -7.76
C GLN A 153 -14.22 1.66 -6.81
N SER A 154 -13.38 2.22 -5.93
CA SER A 154 -13.80 3.21 -4.93
C SER A 154 -14.11 4.60 -5.52
N PHE A 155 -13.77 4.83 -6.79
CA PHE A 155 -13.96 6.12 -7.45
C PHE A 155 -15.45 6.40 -7.72
N ARG A 156 -15.91 7.55 -7.22
CA ARG A 156 -17.28 8.03 -7.45
C ARG A 156 -17.32 8.93 -8.69
N PHE A 157 -18.27 8.66 -9.58
CA PHE A 157 -18.44 9.42 -10.83
C PHE A 157 -19.69 10.32 -10.83
N GLU A 158 -20.47 10.32 -9.75
CA GLU A 158 -21.76 11.02 -9.63
C GLU A 158 -21.68 12.53 -9.91
N HIS A 159 -20.53 13.14 -9.66
CA HIS A 159 -20.33 14.59 -9.79
C HIS A 159 -19.48 14.98 -11.00
N LEU A 160 -19.15 14.03 -11.88
CA LEU A 160 -18.35 14.27 -13.06
C LEU A 160 -19.25 14.38 -14.28
N ASN A 161 -18.97 15.35 -15.15
CA ASN A 161 -19.55 15.38 -16.48
C ASN A 161 -18.98 14.24 -17.36
N ASP A 162 -19.60 13.97 -18.51
CA ASP A 162 -19.21 12.82 -19.36
C ASP A 162 -17.75 12.88 -19.80
N PHE A 163 -17.24 14.07 -20.09
CA PHE A 163 -15.83 14.29 -20.44
C PHE A 163 -14.89 13.94 -19.27
N GLN A 164 -15.20 14.42 -18.07
CA GLN A 164 -14.43 14.16 -16.85
C GLN A 164 -14.50 12.69 -16.45
N ARG A 165 -15.66 12.05 -16.57
CA ARG A 165 -15.85 10.63 -16.33
C ARG A 165 -14.99 9.80 -17.28
N LYS A 166 -15.04 10.11 -18.58
CA LYS A 166 -14.21 9.44 -19.59
C LYS A 166 -12.73 9.60 -19.27
N LYS A 167 -12.28 10.82 -18.97
CA LYS A 167 -10.89 11.09 -18.58
C LYS A 167 -10.47 10.33 -17.30
N MET A 168 -11.33 10.28 -16.29
CA MET A 168 -11.04 9.52 -15.06
C MET A 168 -10.92 8.03 -15.34
N ASN A 169 -11.81 7.44 -16.16
CA ASN A 169 -11.72 6.04 -16.56
C ASN A 169 -10.45 5.75 -17.36
N GLU A 170 -10.09 6.63 -18.30
CA GLU A 170 -8.82 6.53 -19.03
C GLU A 170 -7.61 6.59 -18.09
N ASN A 171 -7.64 7.44 -17.06
CA ASN A 171 -6.59 7.54 -16.05
C ASN A 171 -6.50 6.27 -15.18
N ILE A 172 -7.64 5.69 -14.79
CA ILE A 172 -7.70 4.42 -14.05
C ILE A 172 -7.13 3.30 -14.90
N HIS A 173 -7.59 3.14 -16.14
CA HIS A 173 -7.09 2.08 -17.03
C HIS A 173 -5.61 2.21 -17.36
N LYS A 174 -5.09 3.43 -17.55
CA LYS A 174 -3.63 3.65 -17.71
C LYS A 174 -2.87 3.14 -16.48
N MET A 175 -3.39 3.41 -15.30
CA MET A 175 -2.77 2.99 -14.05
C MET A 175 -2.85 1.47 -13.86
N GLU A 176 -3.99 0.84 -14.16
CA GLU A 176 -4.14 -0.63 -14.15
C GLU A 176 -3.14 -1.29 -15.11
N SER A 177 -3.09 -0.82 -16.36
CA SER A 177 -2.16 -1.32 -17.37
C SER A 177 -0.69 -1.18 -16.94
N PHE A 178 -0.35 -0.07 -16.28
CA PHE A 178 0.97 0.13 -15.69
C PHE A 178 1.25 -0.86 -14.55
N CYS A 179 0.27 -1.15 -13.69
CA CYS A 179 0.41 -2.14 -12.61
C CYS A 179 0.68 -3.53 -13.18
N ASP A 180 -0.14 -3.99 -14.13
CA ASP A 180 -0.01 -5.30 -14.76
C ASP A 180 1.35 -5.48 -15.45
N SER A 181 1.75 -4.46 -16.23
CA SER A 181 3.03 -4.47 -16.95
C SER A 181 4.21 -4.49 -15.99
N SER A 182 4.15 -3.71 -14.91
CA SER A 182 5.21 -3.64 -13.92
C SER A 182 5.34 -4.93 -13.12
N ALA A 183 4.21 -5.56 -12.77
CA ALA A 183 4.19 -6.84 -12.08
C ALA A 183 4.76 -7.98 -12.95
N ALA A 184 4.43 -7.99 -14.26
CA ALA A 184 4.97 -8.96 -15.20
C ALA A 184 6.51 -8.90 -15.26
N ILE A 185 7.09 -7.70 -15.21
CA ILE A 185 8.54 -7.50 -15.27
C ILE A 185 9.23 -7.96 -13.99
N ILE A 186 8.67 -7.64 -12.81
CA ILE A 186 9.24 -8.09 -11.54
C ILE A 186 9.26 -9.63 -11.48
N LYS A 187 8.25 -10.29 -12.05
CA LYS A 187 8.17 -11.76 -12.13
C LYS A 187 9.07 -12.39 -13.20
N GLY A 188 9.97 -11.62 -13.82
CA GLY A 188 10.96 -12.12 -14.79
C GLY A 188 10.56 -11.98 -16.26
N GLY A 189 9.48 -11.25 -16.56
CA GLY A 189 9.08 -10.92 -17.92
C GLY A 189 10.11 -10.05 -18.64
N LYS A 190 10.36 -10.33 -19.92
CA LYS A 190 11.19 -9.48 -20.78
C LYS A 190 10.33 -8.41 -21.43
N ALA A 191 10.35 -7.20 -20.85
CA ALA A 191 9.83 -6.01 -21.52
C ALA A 191 10.99 -5.09 -21.90
N SER A 192 11.29 -4.99 -23.19
CA SER A 192 12.18 -3.94 -23.68
C SER A 192 11.43 -2.61 -23.61
N ASN A 193 12.01 -1.63 -22.91
CA ASN A 193 11.53 -0.23 -22.84
C ASN A 193 10.32 0.07 -21.93
N HIS A 194 10.06 -0.75 -20.91
CA HIS A 194 9.00 -0.46 -19.94
C HIS A 194 9.34 0.73 -19.02
N LYS A 195 8.37 1.62 -18.83
CA LYS A 195 8.44 2.72 -17.89
C LYS A 195 8.15 2.19 -16.49
N TYR A 196 9.04 2.41 -15.54
CA TYR A 196 8.89 1.91 -14.17
C TYR A 196 8.52 3.03 -13.20
N PHE A 197 8.41 4.28 -13.66
CA PHE A 197 7.84 5.37 -12.87
C PHE A 197 6.45 5.73 -13.41
N MET A 198 5.59 6.25 -12.53
CA MET A 198 4.34 6.89 -12.92
C MET A 198 4.15 8.18 -12.13
N THR A 199 3.92 9.28 -12.83
CA THR A 199 3.76 10.61 -12.23
C THR A 199 2.34 11.13 -12.45
N LEU A 200 1.61 11.29 -11.35
CA LEU A 200 0.26 11.82 -11.29
C LEU A 200 0.34 13.32 -11.03
N THR A 201 -0.12 14.12 -11.99
CA THR A 201 -0.07 15.59 -11.94
C THR A 201 -1.46 16.20 -11.94
N GLY A 202 -1.63 17.40 -11.38
CA GLY A 202 -2.91 18.13 -11.43
C GLY A 202 -3.31 18.77 -10.11
N PRO A 203 -4.50 19.38 -10.02
CA PRO A 203 -4.91 20.20 -8.88
C PRO A 203 -5.12 19.40 -7.59
N VAL A 204 -5.13 20.08 -6.46
CA VAL A 204 -5.40 19.46 -5.14
C VAL A 204 -6.82 18.91 -5.10
N GLY A 205 -6.98 17.71 -4.53
CA GLY A 205 -8.30 17.11 -4.31
C GLY A 205 -8.92 16.39 -5.52
N SER A 206 -8.19 16.25 -6.63
CA SER A 206 -8.65 15.55 -7.84
C SER A 206 -8.60 14.01 -7.77
N GLY A 207 -8.05 13.43 -6.70
CA GLY A 207 -7.99 11.98 -6.51
C GLY A 207 -6.64 11.31 -6.81
N LYS A 208 -5.58 12.06 -7.11
CA LYS A 208 -4.24 11.53 -7.42
C LYS A 208 -3.71 10.53 -6.37
N THR A 209 -3.68 10.95 -5.10
CA THR A 209 -3.22 10.11 -3.99
C THR A 209 -4.11 8.89 -3.77
N LEU A 210 -5.41 9.01 -4.05
CA LEU A 210 -6.35 7.89 -3.98
C LEU A 210 -6.00 6.86 -5.06
N LEU A 211 -5.76 7.32 -6.31
CA LEU A 211 -5.39 6.44 -7.41
C LEU A 211 -4.06 5.76 -7.14
N ALA A 212 -3.03 6.52 -6.74
CA ALA A 212 -1.74 5.95 -6.36
C ALA A 212 -1.89 4.86 -5.29
N THR A 213 -2.66 5.13 -4.23
CA THR A 213 -2.84 4.18 -3.12
C THR A 213 -3.60 2.94 -3.54
N ALA A 214 -4.63 3.09 -4.38
CA ALA A 214 -5.35 1.95 -4.96
C ALA A 214 -4.40 1.04 -5.76
N SER A 215 -3.50 1.63 -6.55
CA SER A 215 -2.48 0.90 -7.32
C SER A 215 -1.49 0.15 -6.44
N LEU A 216 -1.01 0.80 -5.37
CA LEU A 216 -0.13 0.14 -4.40
C LEU A 216 -0.82 -1.06 -3.75
N LYS A 217 -2.06 -0.90 -3.30
CA LYS A 217 -2.84 -2.02 -2.74
C LYS A 217 -3.03 -3.13 -3.76
N ASN A 218 -3.43 -2.80 -4.99
CA ASN A 218 -3.65 -3.78 -6.05
C ASN A 218 -2.37 -4.60 -6.32
N LEU A 219 -1.21 -3.93 -6.45
CA LEU A 219 0.07 -4.60 -6.66
C LEU A 219 0.49 -5.47 -5.47
N ILE A 220 0.22 -5.04 -4.23
CA ILE A 220 0.51 -5.86 -3.04
C ILE A 220 -0.40 -7.09 -3.01
N MET A 221 -1.71 -6.91 -3.17
CA MET A 221 -2.71 -7.98 -3.04
C MET A 221 -2.61 -9.00 -4.17
N ASN A 222 -2.45 -8.56 -5.42
CA ASN A 222 -2.50 -9.44 -6.59
C ASN A 222 -1.13 -10.02 -6.96
N HIS A 223 -0.04 -9.44 -6.45
CA HIS A 223 1.31 -9.82 -6.87
C HIS A 223 2.31 -10.03 -5.73
N ASN A 224 1.90 -9.92 -4.46
CA ASN A 224 2.75 -10.14 -3.28
C ASN A 224 4.03 -9.30 -3.28
N LEU A 225 3.95 -8.07 -3.78
CA LEU A 225 5.09 -7.15 -3.88
C LEU A 225 5.24 -6.34 -2.60
N THR A 226 6.49 -6.00 -2.26
CA THR A 226 6.75 -5.08 -1.15
C THR A 226 6.42 -3.66 -1.56
N GLY A 227 5.72 -2.93 -0.69
CA GLY A 227 5.18 -1.62 -1.01
C GLY A 227 5.42 -0.62 0.11
N ARG A 228 5.50 0.67 -0.23
CA ARG A 228 5.59 1.74 0.76
C ARG A 228 4.92 3.02 0.28
N PHE A 229 4.13 3.63 1.16
CA PHE A 229 3.61 4.98 1.02
C PHE A 229 4.44 5.94 1.85
N VAL A 230 4.84 7.07 1.26
CA VAL A 230 5.49 8.13 2.02
C VAL A 230 5.02 9.51 1.59
N GLU A 231 4.60 10.32 2.56
CA GLU A 231 4.43 11.76 2.37
C GLU A 231 5.81 12.43 2.49
N PHE A 232 6.27 13.09 1.43
CA PHE A 232 7.67 13.51 1.37
C PHE A 232 8.06 14.52 2.45
N GLN A 233 7.16 15.46 2.80
CA GLN A 233 7.42 16.41 3.88
C GLN A 233 7.60 15.72 5.23
N PHE A 234 6.80 14.70 5.48
CA PHE A 234 6.86 13.92 6.71
C PHE A 234 8.16 13.12 6.78
N LEU A 235 8.59 12.51 5.68
CA LEU A 235 9.88 11.82 5.58
C LEU A 235 11.05 12.75 5.92
N LEU A 236 11.06 13.96 5.36
CA LEU A 236 12.13 14.92 5.62
C LEU A 236 12.19 15.32 7.10
N ASN A 237 11.04 15.49 7.74
CA ASN A 237 10.98 15.80 9.16
C ASN A 237 11.51 14.63 10.02
N GLN A 238 11.17 13.39 9.67
CA GLN A 238 11.72 12.20 10.34
C GLN A 238 13.24 12.12 10.18
N LEU A 239 13.74 12.32 8.96
CA LEU A 239 15.18 12.31 8.69
C LEU A 239 15.89 13.39 9.51
N LYS A 240 15.36 14.61 9.55
CA LYS A 240 15.91 15.70 10.38
C LYS A 240 15.99 15.30 11.86
N ALA A 241 14.90 14.73 12.40
CA ALA A 241 14.86 14.29 13.80
C ALA A 241 15.90 13.18 14.09
N GLU A 242 16.10 12.23 13.17
CA GLU A 242 17.14 11.20 13.32
C GLU A 242 18.56 11.78 13.31
N TYR A 243 18.83 12.75 12.42
CA TYR A 243 20.12 13.44 12.38
C TYR A 243 20.39 14.28 13.62
N GLU A 244 19.37 14.97 14.15
CA GLU A 244 19.46 15.70 15.43
C GLU A 244 19.79 14.76 16.60
N GLN A 245 19.31 13.52 16.55
CA GLN A 245 19.63 12.46 17.52
C GLN A 245 20.96 11.74 17.23
N LYS A 246 21.79 12.25 16.31
CA LYS A 246 23.08 11.66 15.88
C LYS A 246 22.97 10.23 15.36
N ARG A 247 21.79 9.82 14.89
CA ARG A 247 21.59 8.54 14.21
C ARG A 247 21.75 8.72 12.71
N SER A 248 22.18 7.67 12.02
CA SER A 248 22.17 7.68 10.57
C SER A 248 20.73 7.47 10.09
N GLY A 249 20.09 8.51 9.54
CA GLY A 249 18.80 8.39 8.82
C GLY A 249 18.85 7.48 7.57
N PHE A 250 20.01 6.85 7.32
CA PHE A 250 20.28 5.92 6.24
C PHE A 250 19.37 4.68 6.26
N SER A 251 19.01 4.16 7.44
CA SER A 251 18.14 2.97 7.54
C SER A 251 16.75 3.23 6.93
N ILE A 252 16.18 4.42 7.20
CA ILE A 252 14.89 4.84 6.65
C ILE A 252 14.98 4.91 5.12
N LEU A 253 15.98 5.63 4.60
CA LEU A 253 16.18 5.76 3.15
C LEU A 253 16.44 4.41 2.47
N LYS A 254 17.24 3.54 3.09
CA LYS A 254 17.53 2.21 2.57
C LYS A 254 16.25 1.41 2.38
N HIS A 255 15.35 1.42 3.36
CA HIS A 255 14.07 0.72 3.24
C HIS A 255 13.22 1.27 2.08
N LEU A 256 13.18 2.60 1.90
CA LEU A 256 12.49 3.23 0.77
C LEU A 256 13.11 2.92 -0.59
N ILE A 257 14.41 2.63 -0.66
CA ILE A 257 15.11 2.26 -1.89
C ILE A 257 14.85 0.79 -2.23
N GLU A 258 14.78 -0.10 -1.23
CA GLU A 258 14.72 -1.55 -1.43
C GLU A 258 13.32 -2.06 -1.80
N VAL A 259 12.25 -1.44 -1.28
CA VAL A 259 10.87 -1.84 -1.60
C VAL A 259 10.60 -1.83 -3.09
N ASP A 260 9.80 -2.81 -3.55
CA ASP A 260 9.48 -2.99 -4.96
C ASP A 260 8.70 -1.78 -5.49
N ILE A 261 7.75 -1.27 -4.71
CA ILE A 261 6.89 -0.15 -5.08
C ILE A 261 6.97 0.94 -4.01
N LEU A 262 7.24 2.17 -4.44
CA LEU A 262 7.24 3.35 -3.58
C LEU A 262 6.26 4.39 -4.12
N ILE A 263 5.30 4.82 -3.29
CA ILE A 263 4.53 6.04 -3.52
C ILE A 263 5.22 7.20 -2.82
N ILE A 264 5.57 8.25 -3.57
CA ILE A 264 6.00 9.54 -3.03
C ILE A 264 4.87 10.54 -3.22
N ASP A 265 4.15 10.84 -2.13
CA ASP A 265 3.01 11.76 -2.13
C ASP A 265 3.48 13.22 -1.92
N GLU A 266 2.80 14.14 -2.60
CA GLU A 266 3.03 15.59 -2.56
C GLU A 266 4.47 16.00 -2.93
N PHE A 267 5.01 15.39 -3.99
CA PHE A 267 6.33 15.65 -4.52
C PHE A 267 6.54 17.13 -4.90
N GLY A 268 7.61 17.73 -4.39
CA GLY A 268 7.94 19.15 -4.58
C GLY A 268 7.15 20.12 -3.69
N LYS A 269 6.25 19.67 -2.82
CA LYS A 269 5.55 20.55 -1.88
C LYS A 269 6.51 20.92 -0.72
N GLY A 270 6.75 22.20 -0.47
CA GLY A 270 7.58 22.67 0.66
C GLY A 270 8.16 24.06 0.45
N ARG A 271 8.77 24.68 1.48
CA ARG A 271 9.53 25.92 1.31
C ARG A 271 10.88 25.60 0.65
N ASN A 272 11.24 26.32 -0.41
CA ASN A 272 12.44 26.15 -1.24
C ASN A 272 13.78 26.45 -0.53
N GLU A 273 13.83 26.48 0.80
CA GLU A 273 14.98 27.05 1.52
C GLU A 273 16.01 26.01 2.01
N ASN A 274 15.78 24.71 1.83
CA ASN A 274 16.74 23.69 2.25
C ASN A 274 17.26 22.89 1.05
N GLU A 275 18.40 23.30 0.50
CA GLU A 275 19.19 22.55 -0.51
C GLU A 275 19.29 21.06 -0.16
N TRP A 276 19.53 20.77 1.12
CA TRP A 276 19.53 19.42 1.70
C TRP A 276 18.27 18.58 1.40
N GLN A 277 17.08 19.19 1.35
CA GLN A 277 15.84 18.46 1.04
C GLN A 277 15.82 17.99 -0.41
N LEU A 278 16.28 18.83 -1.33
CA LEU A 278 16.37 18.51 -2.76
C LEU A 278 17.47 17.47 -3.00
N GLU A 279 18.59 17.56 -2.30
CA GLU A 279 19.65 16.54 -2.34
C GLU A 279 19.11 15.16 -1.93
N LYS A 280 18.40 15.06 -0.80
CA LYS A 280 17.84 13.76 -0.35
C LYS A 280 16.79 13.21 -1.30
N LEU A 281 16.03 14.09 -1.96
CA LEU A 281 15.11 13.68 -3.00
C LEU A 281 15.84 13.17 -4.25
N ASP A 282 16.90 13.86 -4.70
CA ASP A 282 17.70 13.40 -5.84
C ASP A 282 18.38 12.07 -5.51
N ASP A 283 18.94 11.89 -4.31
CA ASP A 283 19.55 10.65 -3.86
C ASP A 283 18.56 9.48 -3.95
N LEU A 284 17.34 9.67 -3.45
CA LEU A 284 16.28 8.64 -3.46
C LEU A 284 15.83 8.32 -4.89
N ILE A 285 15.52 9.33 -5.70
CA ILE A 285 15.09 9.17 -7.08
C ILE A 285 16.17 8.52 -7.92
N ASN A 286 17.42 8.97 -7.80
CA ASN A 286 18.57 8.42 -8.50
C ASN A 286 18.81 6.95 -8.13
N SER A 287 18.70 6.60 -6.85
CA SER A 287 18.87 5.21 -6.40
C SER A 287 17.81 4.30 -7.00
N ARG A 288 16.54 4.73 -7.00
CA ARG A 288 15.43 3.93 -7.58
C ARG A 288 15.44 3.91 -9.10
N TYR A 289 15.87 4.99 -9.74
CA TYR A 289 16.14 5.05 -11.18
C TYR A 289 17.17 3.98 -11.58
N ASN A 290 18.34 3.97 -10.93
CA ASN A 290 19.40 3.02 -11.25
C ASN A 290 18.97 1.55 -10.96
N ALA A 291 18.18 1.33 -9.90
CA ALA A 291 17.67 0.02 -9.54
C ALA A 291 16.44 -0.42 -10.35
N LYS A 292 15.89 0.44 -11.23
CA LYS A 292 14.65 0.19 -12.00
C LYS A 292 13.46 -0.23 -11.13
N LYS A 293 13.34 0.37 -9.94
CA LYS A 293 12.29 0.04 -8.96
C LYS A 293 11.04 0.89 -9.19
N ILE A 294 9.86 0.30 -9.01
CA ILE A 294 8.58 0.95 -9.35
C ILE A 294 8.36 2.16 -8.45
N THR A 295 8.13 3.34 -9.03
CA THR A 295 7.92 4.56 -8.25
C THR A 295 6.72 5.34 -8.76
N ILE A 296 5.72 5.53 -7.90
CA ILE A 296 4.55 6.35 -8.20
C ILE A 296 4.70 7.68 -7.49
N ILE A 297 4.66 8.78 -8.25
CA ILE A 297 4.84 10.13 -7.76
C ILE A 297 3.51 10.86 -7.86
N THR A 298 3.07 11.54 -6.81
CA THR A 298 1.96 12.49 -6.91
C THR A 298 2.50 13.91 -6.76
N THR A 299 2.04 14.82 -7.61
CA THR A 299 2.47 16.22 -7.53
C THR A 299 1.37 17.18 -7.97
N ASN A 300 1.38 18.37 -7.37
CA ASN A 300 0.55 19.48 -7.81
C ASN A 300 1.30 20.40 -8.80
N TYR A 301 2.55 20.08 -9.13
CA TYR A 301 3.31 20.84 -10.12
C TYR A 301 3.14 20.19 -11.49
N LEU A 302 2.86 21.01 -12.50
CA LEU A 302 2.69 20.53 -13.86
C LEU A 302 4.07 20.35 -14.53
N PRO A 303 4.21 19.39 -15.47
CA PRO A 303 5.39 19.31 -16.32
C PRO A 303 5.53 20.59 -17.17
N GLN A 304 6.73 20.89 -17.67
CA GLN A 304 7.03 22.16 -18.36
C GLN A 304 6.09 22.47 -19.54
N ASN A 305 5.51 21.43 -20.17
CA ASN A 305 4.62 21.55 -21.31
C ASN A 305 3.13 21.77 -20.94
N PHE A 306 2.78 21.78 -19.64
CA PHE A 306 1.41 21.90 -19.17
C PHE A 306 1.23 23.18 -18.33
N LYS A 307 0.13 23.90 -18.55
CA LYS A 307 -0.26 25.09 -17.79
C LYS A 307 -1.66 24.90 -17.21
N TYR A 308 -1.89 25.44 -16.02
CA TYR A 308 -3.23 25.56 -15.46
C TYR A 308 -4.05 26.59 -16.26
N ASP A 309 -5.35 26.35 -16.42
CA ASP A 309 -6.27 27.38 -16.90
C ASP A 309 -6.34 28.51 -15.85
N GLU A 310 -6.32 29.77 -16.28
CA GLU A 310 -6.43 30.94 -15.40
C GLU A 310 -7.66 30.86 -14.48
N LYS A 311 -8.72 30.18 -14.94
CA LYS A 311 -9.96 29.96 -14.18
C LYS A 311 -9.81 28.98 -13.01
N GLU A 312 -8.81 28.10 -13.05
CA GLU A 312 -8.56 27.11 -11.99
C GLU A 312 -7.70 27.67 -10.86
N ILE A 313 -7.01 28.80 -11.09
CA ILE A 313 -6.17 29.50 -10.10
C ILE A 313 -7.09 30.29 -9.14
N PRO A 314 -7.10 30.00 -7.83
CA PRO A 314 -7.84 30.80 -6.86
C PRO A 314 -7.30 32.23 -6.88
N LEU A 315 -8.10 33.17 -7.35
CA LEU A 315 -7.82 34.59 -7.22
C LEU A 315 -7.84 34.94 -5.74
N THR A 316 -6.68 35.18 -5.12
CA THR A 316 -6.63 35.80 -3.80
C THR A 316 -7.22 37.20 -3.93
N THR A 317 -8.45 37.37 -3.44
CA THR A 317 -9.10 38.67 -3.38
C THR A 317 -8.23 39.60 -2.52
N HIS A 318 -7.83 40.73 -3.12
CA HIS A 318 -7.04 41.83 -2.52
C HIS A 318 -5.54 41.59 -2.29
N LYS A 319 -4.76 41.35 -3.34
CA LYS A 319 -3.42 41.97 -3.45
C LYS A 319 -3.23 42.57 -4.85
N PRO A 320 -2.71 43.79 -4.97
CA PRO A 320 -2.39 44.37 -6.28
C PRO A 320 -1.41 43.44 -6.99
N LYS A 321 -1.56 43.29 -8.31
CA LYS A 321 -0.60 42.60 -9.18
C LYS A 321 0.80 43.05 -8.75
N SER A 322 1.57 42.17 -8.14
CA SER A 322 2.96 42.48 -7.85
C SER A 322 3.63 42.81 -9.18
N ASN A 323 4.30 43.96 -9.25
CA ASN A 323 5.01 44.44 -10.43
C ASN A 323 6.21 43.57 -10.85
N TYR A 324 6.24 42.27 -10.49
CA TYR A 324 7.14 41.28 -11.08
C TYR A 324 7.03 41.18 -12.61
N TRP A 325 5.93 41.68 -13.19
CA TRP A 325 5.57 41.49 -14.59
C TRP A 325 5.50 42.82 -15.38
N SER A 326 6.54 43.64 -15.32
CA SER A 326 6.81 44.63 -16.37
C SER A 326 7.87 44.09 -17.32
N PRO A 327 7.72 44.20 -18.66
CA PRO A 327 8.75 43.79 -19.64
C PRO A 327 10.12 44.48 -19.47
N SER A 328 10.22 45.45 -18.57
CA SER A 328 11.41 46.28 -18.33
C SER A 328 11.85 46.35 -16.84
N GLY A 329 11.37 45.46 -15.97
CA GLY A 329 11.73 45.46 -14.55
C GLY A 329 12.84 44.46 -14.21
N LYS A 330 14.02 44.95 -13.80
CA LYS A 330 15.04 44.13 -13.13
C LYS A 330 14.43 43.51 -11.85
N PRO A 331 14.70 42.23 -11.54
CA PRO A 331 14.26 41.66 -10.27
C PRO A 331 15.05 42.30 -9.13
N ASP A 332 14.37 43.01 -8.24
CA ASP A 332 14.96 43.44 -6.98
C ASP A 332 15.29 42.20 -6.14
N ALA A 333 16.59 41.95 -6.00
CA ALA A 333 17.20 40.78 -5.37
C ALA A 333 17.12 40.77 -3.83
N LEU A 334 16.05 41.30 -3.22
CA LEU A 334 16.02 41.55 -1.76
C LEU A 334 14.90 40.86 -0.97
N THR A 335 13.92 40.20 -1.59
CA THR A 335 12.96 39.33 -0.86
C THR A 335 12.50 38.15 -1.70
N GLY A 336 13.36 37.14 -1.85
CA GLY A 336 13.16 35.95 -2.68
C GLY A 336 12.29 34.85 -2.07
N ASN A 337 11.04 35.15 -1.68
CA ASN A 337 10.11 34.11 -1.21
C ASN A 337 8.71 34.26 -1.81
N ILE A 338 8.42 33.46 -2.85
CA ILE A 338 7.05 33.22 -3.32
C ILE A 338 6.35 32.33 -2.28
N PRO A 339 5.18 32.72 -1.73
CA PRO A 339 4.45 31.89 -0.78
C PRO A 339 4.13 30.50 -1.36
N VAL A 340 4.36 29.43 -0.58
CA VAL A 340 4.16 28.02 -1.00
C VAL A 340 2.74 27.72 -1.51
N ASN A 341 1.75 28.50 -1.08
CA ASN A 341 0.36 28.36 -1.51
C ASN A 341 0.09 28.97 -2.91
N GLU A 342 1.04 29.70 -3.49
CA GLU A 342 0.95 30.33 -4.82
C GLU A 342 2.00 29.77 -5.80
N SER A 343 3.06 29.13 -5.30
CA SER A 343 4.15 28.59 -6.14
C SER A 343 3.70 27.44 -7.04
N PHE A 344 2.71 26.65 -6.65
CA PHE A 344 2.24 25.53 -7.48
C PHE A 344 1.46 25.95 -8.72
N TRP A 345 0.88 27.16 -8.72
CA TRP A 345 0.22 27.72 -9.90
C TRP A 345 1.19 28.38 -10.87
N THR A 346 2.38 28.76 -10.39
CA THR A 346 3.30 29.65 -11.10
C THR A 346 4.61 28.98 -11.50
N GLN A 347 5.02 27.94 -10.77
CA GLN A 347 6.24 27.18 -11.05
C GLN A 347 5.94 25.83 -11.69
N THR A 348 6.80 25.44 -12.62
CA THR A 348 6.80 24.11 -13.21
C THR A 348 7.48 23.09 -12.29
N MET A 349 7.21 21.80 -12.50
CA MET A 349 7.93 20.73 -11.80
C MET A 349 9.45 20.84 -12.01
N LEU A 350 9.88 21.21 -13.22
CA LEU A 350 11.29 21.42 -13.57
C LEU A 350 11.95 22.48 -12.69
N GLU A 351 11.33 23.65 -12.57
CA GLU A 351 11.83 24.75 -11.73
C GLU A 351 11.87 24.37 -10.26
N ARG A 352 10.95 23.48 -9.85
CA ARG A 352 10.80 23.08 -8.45
C ARG A 352 11.81 22.03 -8.00
N VAL A 353 12.17 21.08 -8.87
CA VAL A 353 13.01 19.91 -8.52
C VAL A 353 14.38 19.93 -9.18
N GLY A 354 14.59 20.85 -10.13
CA GLY A 354 15.82 20.99 -10.88
C GLY A 354 15.87 20.06 -12.11
N ALA A 355 16.62 20.50 -13.13
CA ALA A 355 16.72 19.82 -14.42
C ALA A 355 17.18 18.37 -14.31
N ARG A 356 18.21 18.10 -13.49
CA ARG A 356 18.79 16.76 -13.36
C ARG A 356 17.78 15.71 -12.89
N MET A 357 17.02 16.03 -11.85
CA MET A 357 16.02 15.13 -11.29
C MET A 357 14.82 15.00 -12.24
N TYR A 358 14.40 16.12 -12.82
CA TYR A 358 13.28 16.15 -13.76
C TYR A 358 13.53 15.29 -15.01
N GLU A 359 14.71 15.40 -15.65
CA GLU A 359 15.05 14.61 -16.84
C GLU A 359 15.05 13.11 -16.55
N ARG A 360 15.55 12.69 -15.39
CA ARG A 360 15.51 11.27 -14.96
C ARG A 360 14.08 10.77 -14.81
N ILE A 361 13.22 11.57 -14.17
CA ILE A 361 11.80 11.21 -14.03
C ILE A 361 11.15 11.16 -15.41
N LEU A 362 11.38 12.15 -16.27
CA LEU A 362 10.80 12.23 -17.61
C LEU A 362 11.20 11.03 -18.48
N GLU A 363 12.44 10.58 -18.37
CA GLU A 363 12.96 9.45 -19.14
C GLU A 363 12.24 8.14 -18.82
N VAL A 364 11.81 7.92 -17.57
CA VAL A 364 11.33 6.59 -17.13
C VAL A 364 9.91 6.59 -16.57
N SER A 365 9.28 7.76 -16.52
CA SER A 365 7.91 7.95 -16.03
C SER A 365 6.91 8.05 -17.16
N GLU A 366 5.76 7.40 -16.98
CA GLU A 366 4.52 7.80 -17.63
C GLU A 366 3.86 8.93 -16.84
N PHE A 367 3.13 9.82 -17.53
CA PHE A 367 2.43 10.93 -16.90
C PHE A 367 0.93 10.78 -17.05
N ILE A 368 0.23 10.89 -15.93
CA ILE A 368 -1.23 10.95 -15.89
C ILE A 368 -1.61 12.33 -15.35
N ASP A 369 -2.35 13.09 -16.14
CA ASP A 369 -2.81 14.41 -15.74
C ASP A 369 -4.27 14.38 -15.27
N PHE A 370 -4.51 15.09 -14.17
CA PHE A 370 -5.81 15.28 -13.54
C PHE A 370 -6.36 16.68 -13.79
N LEU A 371 -5.87 17.38 -14.82
CA LEU A 371 -6.40 18.70 -15.20
C LEU A 371 -7.89 18.59 -15.55
N ASN A 372 -8.67 19.64 -15.27
CA ASN A 372 -10.13 19.67 -15.49
C ASN A 372 -10.95 18.66 -14.66
N ILE A 373 -10.33 17.88 -13.76
CA ILE A 373 -11.04 17.02 -12.80
C ILE A 373 -11.29 17.85 -11.53
N PRO A 374 -12.56 18.01 -11.11
CA PRO A 374 -12.88 18.85 -9.97
C PRO A 374 -12.36 18.26 -8.67
N SER A 375 -12.16 19.13 -7.67
CA SER A 375 -11.79 18.68 -6.33
C SER A 375 -12.97 17.99 -5.65
N TYR A 376 -12.88 16.68 -5.45
CA TYR A 376 -13.86 15.89 -4.68
C TYR A 376 -14.13 16.49 -3.30
N ARG A 377 -13.11 17.07 -2.65
CA ARG A 377 -13.23 17.71 -1.33
C ARG A 377 -14.12 18.97 -1.31
N LYS A 378 -14.24 19.68 -2.44
CA LYS A 378 -15.00 20.95 -2.50
C LYS A 378 -16.48 20.70 -2.79
N LEU A 379 -16.79 19.60 -3.47
CA LEU A 379 -18.16 19.28 -3.91
C LEU A 379 -18.96 18.52 -2.84
N MET A 380 -18.31 17.73 -1.99
CA MET A 380 -19.01 16.86 -1.04
C MET A 380 -19.45 17.52 0.27
N GLY A 381 -19.06 18.77 0.56
CA GLY A 381 -19.53 19.55 1.73
C GLY A 381 -19.38 18.88 3.11
N LYS A 382 -18.69 17.74 3.19
CA LYS A 382 -18.53 16.90 4.37
C LYS A 382 -17.06 16.59 4.57
N ASN A 383 -16.66 16.41 5.82
CA ASN A 383 -15.30 15.99 6.13
C ASN A 383 -15.05 14.64 5.45
N PHE A 384 -13.84 14.45 4.93
CA PHE A 384 -13.41 13.19 4.32
C PHE A 384 -13.61 11.98 5.27
N LEU A 385 -13.65 12.23 6.58
CA LEU A 385 -13.96 11.26 7.64
C LEU A 385 -15.44 10.82 7.69
N ASP A 386 -16.38 11.63 7.21
CA ASP A 386 -17.82 11.33 7.24
C ASP A 386 -18.23 10.33 6.15
N LEU A 387 -17.35 10.06 5.18
CA LEU A 387 -17.59 9.12 4.08
C LEU A 387 -17.29 7.65 4.46
N TYR A 388 -16.53 7.44 5.55
CA TYR A 388 -16.03 6.12 5.98
C TYR A 388 -16.61 5.66 7.32
N ASN A 389 -17.54 6.44 7.86
CA ASN A 389 -18.43 6.08 8.97
C ASN A 389 -19.81 5.73 8.42
N LYS A 390 -19.96 4.52 7.89
CA LYS A 390 -21.25 3.86 7.82
C LYS A 390 -21.12 2.45 8.39
#